data_AF-A0A496QZG2-F1
#
_entry.id   AF-A0A496QZG2-F1
#
_cell.length_a   1.000
_cell.length_b   1.000
_cell.length_c   1.000
_cell.angle_alpha   90.00
_cell.angle_beta   90.00
_cell.angle_gamma   90.00
#
_symmetry.space_group_name_H-M   'P 1'
#
loop_
_entity.id
_entity.type
_entity.pdbx_description
1 polymer ?
#
loop_
_entity_poly.entity_id
_entity_poly.type
_entity_poly.pdbx_seq_one_letter_code
_entity_poly.pdbx_strand_id
1 'polypeptide(L)'
;MWEAGYQESGSLHIALKFLASHIVMVYNYGMARMNRRTTFALDDETMQRLKTLALIWHVSQAEVVRRAVEMAELKIKTETDRKLNQLQQFHKSAGMKIEVSDAYLDEVAENRADWGRD
;
A
#
# COMPACT_ATOMS: atom_id res chain seq x y z
N MET A 1 16.64 -63.00 -36.55
CA MET A 1 16.49 -62.15 -37.75
C MET A 1 15.82 -60.88 -37.27
N TRP A 2 16.58 -59.78 -37.30
CA TRP A 2 16.20 -58.46 -36.83
C TRP A 2 15.14 -57.83 -37.75
N GLU A 3 14.22 -57.03 -37.21
CA GLU A 3 13.96 -55.65 -37.68
C GLU A 3 13.18 -54.86 -36.62
N ALA A 4 13.67 -53.65 -36.37
CA ALA A 4 13.11 -52.65 -35.48
C ALA A 4 12.00 -51.86 -36.20
N GLY A 5 10.99 -51.43 -35.45
CA GLY A 5 9.92 -50.55 -35.94
C GLY A 5 9.43 -49.65 -34.82
N TYR A 6 10.27 -48.69 -34.45
CA TYR A 6 9.94 -47.56 -33.57
C TYR A 6 9.09 -46.58 -34.40
N GLN A 7 7.82 -46.40 -34.07
CA GLN A 7 7.00 -45.34 -34.69
C GLN A 7 6.26 -44.56 -33.60
N GLU A 8 6.90 -43.45 -33.24
CA GLU A 8 6.42 -42.40 -32.35
C GLU A 8 5.21 -41.72 -32.99
N SER A 9 4.01 -41.92 -32.45
CA SER A 9 2.84 -41.11 -32.78
C SER A 9 1.99 -40.79 -31.54
N GLY A 10 2.65 -40.50 -30.41
CA GLY A 10 2.00 -40.18 -29.14
C GLY A 10 2.27 -38.77 -28.59
N SER A 11 3.10 -37.97 -29.26
CA SER A 11 3.72 -36.79 -28.62
C SER A 11 3.09 -35.42 -28.97
N LEU A 12 2.09 -35.36 -29.86
CA LEU A 12 1.46 -34.07 -30.23
C LEU A 12 0.02 -33.89 -29.72
N HIS A 13 -0.67 -34.96 -29.30
CA HIS A 13 -2.01 -34.83 -28.71
C HIS A 13 -2.00 -34.56 -27.19
N ILE A 14 -0.88 -34.83 -26.51
CA ILE A 14 -0.73 -34.56 -25.07
C ILE A 14 -0.23 -33.13 -24.82
N ALA A 15 0.56 -32.57 -25.74
CA ALA A 15 1.12 -31.22 -25.60
C ALA A 15 0.08 -30.09 -25.76
N LEU A 16 -1.04 -30.32 -26.46
CA LEU A 16 -2.06 -29.27 -26.67
C LEU A 16 -3.15 -29.23 -25.59
N LYS A 17 -3.31 -30.30 -24.78
CA LYS A 17 -4.26 -30.29 -23.65
C LYS A 17 -3.68 -29.67 -22.38
N PHE A 18 -2.36 -29.55 -22.29
CA PHE A 18 -1.68 -29.06 -21.09
C PHE A 18 -1.63 -27.53 -20.96
N LEU A 19 -1.90 -26.78 -22.04
CA LEU A 19 -1.96 -25.31 -22.04
C LEU A 19 -3.38 -24.74 -21.86
N ALA A 20 -4.41 -25.60 -21.87
CA ALA A 20 -5.79 -25.23 -21.61
C ALA A 20 -6.28 -25.69 -20.24
N SER A 21 -5.36 -26.01 -19.31
CA SER A 21 -5.69 -26.17 -17.89
C SER A 21 -5.76 -24.79 -17.25
N HIS A 22 -6.84 -24.08 -17.61
CA HIS A 22 -7.53 -23.07 -16.84
C HIS A 22 -6.79 -22.70 -15.55
N ILE A 23 -6.06 -21.58 -15.58
CA ILE A 23 -5.78 -20.81 -14.38
C ILE A 23 -7.16 -20.39 -13.85
N VAL A 24 -7.80 -21.28 -13.09
CA VAL A 24 -8.87 -20.90 -12.20
C VAL A 24 -8.14 -20.08 -11.14
N MET A 25 -8.06 -18.77 -11.36
CA MET A 25 -7.90 -17.84 -10.25
C MET A 25 -9.11 -18.10 -9.35
N VAL A 26 -8.91 -18.97 -8.36
CA VAL A 26 -9.82 -19.09 -7.23
C VAL A 26 -9.63 -17.78 -6.47
N TYR A 27 -10.42 -16.78 -6.85
CA TYR A 27 -10.61 -15.59 -6.04
C TYR A 27 -11.28 -16.09 -4.76
N ASN A 28 -10.45 -16.44 -3.77
CA ASN A 28 -10.90 -16.62 -2.40
C ASN A 28 -11.32 -15.24 -1.89
N TYR A 29 -12.51 -14.80 -2.32
CA TYR A 29 -13.28 -13.80 -1.61
C TYR A 29 -13.63 -14.44 -0.27
N GLY A 30 -12.70 -14.40 0.68
CA GLY A 30 -13.03 -14.47 2.09
C GLY A 30 -13.96 -13.29 2.36
N MET A 31 -15.26 -13.50 2.13
CA MET A 31 -16.30 -12.54 2.42
C MET A 31 -16.23 -12.29 3.93
N ALA A 32 -15.58 -11.20 4.32
CA ALA A 32 -15.57 -10.76 5.70
C ALA A 32 -17.04 -10.67 6.15
N ARG A 33 -17.42 -11.61 7.03
CA ARG A 33 -18.78 -11.76 7.55
C ARG A 33 -19.17 -10.45 8.19
N MET A 34 -20.09 -9.75 7.54
CA MET A 34 -20.59 -8.46 7.99
C MET A 34 -21.43 -8.69 9.24
N ASN A 35 -20.84 -8.47 10.42
CA ASN A 35 -21.51 -8.69 11.71
C ASN A 35 -22.36 -7.48 12.14
N ARG A 36 -22.21 -6.33 11.47
CA ARG A 36 -22.94 -5.09 11.76
C ARG A 36 -23.32 -4.39 10.47
N ARG A 37 -24.55 -3.86 10.42
CA ARG A 37 -25.05 -3.03 9.31
C ARG A 37 -25.04 -1.57 9.74
N THR A 38 -24.42 -0.73 8.94
CA THR A 38 -24.34 0.72 9.14
C THR A 38 -24.71 1.41 7.83
N THR A 39 -25.38 2.55 7.93
CA THR A 39 -25.78 3.38 6.79
C THR A 39 -25.13 4.75 6.94
N PHE A 40 -24.55 5.28 5.86
CA PHE A 40 -23.93 6.61 5.82
C PHE A 40 -24.60 7.44 4.74
N ALA A 41 -24.76 8.74 4.99
CA ALA A 41 -25.05 9.72 3.95
C ALA A 41 -23.71 10.22 3.39
N LEU A 42 -23.51 10.07 2.09
CA LEU A 42 -22.33 10.54 1.37
C LEU A 42 -22.77 11.59 0.36
N ASP A 43 -21.92 12.57 0.10
CA ASP A 43 -22.11 13.49 -1.01
C ASP A 43 -21.97 12.75 -2.36
N ASP A 44 -22.51 13.36 -3.42
CA ASP A 44 -22.55 12.75 -4.75
C ASP A 44 -21.15 12.47 -5.31
N GLU A 45 -20.18 13.34 -5.03
CA GLU A 45 -18.81 13.18 -5.52
C GLU A 45 -18.13 11.97 -4.86
N THR A 46 -18.22 11.86 -3.54
CA THR A 46 -17.72 10.70 -2.80
C THR A 46 -18.39 9.41 -3.28
N MET A 47 -19.69 9.47 -3.56
CA MET A 47 -20.41 8.30 -4.06
C MET A 47 -19.93 7.85 -5.43
N GLN A 48 -19.65 8.79 -6.35
CA GLN A 48 -19.09 8.47 -7.67
C GLN A 48 -17.68 7.89 -7.58
N ARG A 49 -16.83 8.46 -6.72
CA ARG A 49 -15.48 7.94 -6.48
C ARG A 49 -15.52 6.51 -5.95
N LEU A 50 -16.40 6.22 -4.99
CA LEU A 50 -16.56 4.88 -4.43
C LEU A 50 -17.04 3.86 -5.47
N LYS A 51 -18.01 4.24 -6.33
CA LYS A 51 -18.47 3.39 -7.44
C LYS A 51 -17.33 3.09 -8.41
N THR A 52 -16.55 4.10 -8.75
CA THR A 52 -15.40 3.95 -9.67
C THR A 52 -14.36 3.00 -9.09
N LEU A 53 -13.99 3.18 -7.82
CA LEU A 53 -13.05 2.30 -7.13
C LEU A 53 -13.57 0.87 -7.02
N ALA A 54 -14.86 0.69 -6.74
CA ALA A 54 -15.49 -0.64 -6.68
C ALA A 54 -15.38 -1.37 -8.02
N LEU A 55 -15.59 -0.66 -9.13
CA LEU A 55 -15.44 -1.20 -10.48
C LEU A 55 -13.98 -1.56 -10.79
N ILE A 56 -13.04 -0.66 -10.51
CA ILE A 56 -11.60 -0.86 -10.79
C ILE A 56 -11.03 -2.02 -9.97
N TRP A 57 -11.42 -2.14 -8.71
CA TRP A 57 -10.93 -3.19 -7.82
C TRP A 57 -11.74 -4.49 -7.91
N HIS A 58 -12.82 -4.50 -8.70
CA HIS A 58 -13.76 -5.61 -8.81
C HIS A 58 -14.34 -6.08 -7.46
N VAL A 59 -14.61 -5.15 -6.55
CA VAL A 59 -15.15 -5.46 -5.20
C VAL A 59 -16.45 -4.70 -4.93
N SER A 60 -17.14 -5.03 -3.83
CA SER A 60 -18.31 -4.28 -3.41
C SER A 60 -17.93 -2.89 -2.88
N GLN A 61 -18.86 -1.94 -2.96
CA GLN A 61 -18.68 -0.60 -2.37
C GLN A 61 -18.33 -0.63 -0.88
N ALA A 62 -18.95 -1.54 -0.12
CA ALA A 62 -18.64 -1.73 1.30
C ALA A 62 -17.21 -2.22 1.52
N GLU A 63 -16.69 -3.06 0.62
CA GLU A 63 -15.29 -3.50 0.67
C GLU A 63 -14.31 -2.37 0.35
N VAL A 64 -14.64 -1.48 -0.59
CA VAL A 64 -13.87 -0.26 -0.84
C VAL A 64 -13.78 0.58 0.44
N VAL A 65 -14.90 0.78 1.14
CA VAL A 65 -14.93 1.51 2.42
C VAL A 65 -14.04 0.84 3.46
N ARG A 66 -14.12 -0.50 3.62
CA ARG A 66 -13.29 -1.24 4.58
C ARG A 66 -11.80 -1.01 4.33
N ARG A 67 -11.36 -1.17 3.07
CA ARG A 67 -9.96 -0.95 2.69
C ARG A 67 -9.53 0.50 2.86
N ALA A 68 -10.39 1.46 2.53
CA ALA A 68 -10.09 2.88 2.70
C ALA A 68 -9.86 3.24 4.18
N VAL A 69 -10.68 2.69 5.08
CA VAL A 69 -10.51 2.86 6.54
C VAL A 69 -9.22 2.20 7.01
N GLU A 70 -8.96 0.95 6.61
CA GLU A 70 -7.72 0.23 6.98
C GLU A 70 -6.46 0.99 6.51
N MET A 71 -6.47 1.51 5.28
CA MET A 71 -5.37 2.33 4.76
C MET A 71 -5.19 3.64 5.54
N ALA A 72 -6.29 4.29 5.94
CA ALA A 72 -6.23 5.50 6.75
C ALA A 72 -5.66 5.23 8.14
N GLU A 73 -6.11 4.16 8.80
CA GLU A 73 -5.57 3.72 10.10
C GLU A 73 -4.09 3.39 10.03
N LEU A 74 -3.68 2.62 9.01
CA LEU A 74 -2.29 2.24 8.82
C LEU A 74 -1.41 3.46 8.57
N LYS A 75 -1.87 4.43 7.76
CA LYS A 75 -1.15 5.69 7.53
C LYS A 75 -0.93 6.47 8.81
N ILE A 76 -1.98 6.63 9.64
CA ILE A 76 -1.89 7.34 10.92
C ILE A 76 -0.90 6.63 11.86
N LYS A 77 -0.99 5.31 11.94
CA LYS A 77 -0.10 4.51 12.77
C LYS A 77 1.36 4.64 12.32
N THR A 78 1.63 4.46 11.03
CA THR A 78 2.99 4.61 10.47
C THR A 78 3.57 6.00 10.71
N GLU A 79 2.76 7.06 10.54
CA GLU A 79 3.22 8.43 10.81
C GLU A 79 3.52 8.65 12.30
N THR A 80 2.66 8.13 13.17
CA THR A 80 2.84 8.20 14.63
C THR A 80 4.09 7.46 15.06
N ASP A 81 4.27 6.22 14.60
CA ASP A 81 5.44 5.38 14.89
C ASP A 81 6.72 6.07 14.39
N ARG A 82 6.70 6.69 13.20
CA ARG A 82 7.83 7.47 12.69
C ARG A 82 8.18 8.63 13.61
N LYS A 83 7.19 9.43 14.04
CA LYS A 83 7.40 10.57 14.96
C LYS A 83 7.94 10.10 16.32
N LEU A 84 7.38 9.03 16.87
CA LEU A 84 7.84 8.46 18.14
C LEU A 84 9.27 7.92 18.03
N ASN A 85 9.60 7.23 16.93
CA ASN A 85 10.95 6.74 16.70
C ASN A 85 11.96 7.88 16.57
N GLN A 86 11.62 8.97 15.86
CA GLN A 86 12.46 10.16 15.78
C GLN A 86 12.69 10.80 17.16
N LEU A 87 11.63 10.92 17.96
CA LEU A 87 11.73 11.46 19.32
C LEU A 87 12.59 10.56 20.22
N GLN A 88 12.43 9.24 20.15
CA GLN A 88 13.25 8.29 20.90
C GLN A 88 14.72 8.36 20.50
N GLN A 89 15.01 8.48 19.19
CA GLN A 89 16.39 8.66 18.70
C GLN A 89 17.00 9.95 19.23
N PHE A 90 16.24 11.05 19.22
CA PHE A 90 16.67 12.33 19.78
C PHE A 90 17.01 12.23 21.28
N HIS A 91 16.18 11.55 22.07
CA HIS A 91 16.49 11.32 23.48
C HIS A 91 17.71 10.41 23.68
N LYS A 92 17.88 9.38 22.85
CA LYS A 92 19.06 8.49 22.89
C LYS A 92 20.36 9.20 22.50
N SER A 93 20.31 10.18 21.59
CA SER A 93 21.47 10.97 21.19
C SER A 93 21.85 12.06 22.21
N ALA A 94 21.33 12.00 23.44
CA ALA A 94 21.48 13.00 24.50
C ALA A 94 20.86 14.38 24.17
N GLY A 95 19.96 14.45 23.18
CA GLY A 95 19.31 15.69 22.76
C GLY A 95 20.19 16.61 21.90
N MET A 96 19.80 17.89 21.82
CA MET A 96 20.63 18.95 21.25
C MET A 96 21.58 19.48 22.31
N LYS A 97 22.88 19.52 21.99
CA LYS A 97 23.87 20.19 22.83
C LYS A 97 23.62 21.69 22.78
N ILE A 98 23.62 22.34 23.94
CA ILE A 98 23.35 23.77 24.08
C ILE A 98 24.34 24.57 23.22
N GLU A 99 25.61 24.15 23.20
CA GLU A 99 26.66 24.82 22.45
C GLU A 99 26.43 24.80 20.93
N VAL A 100 25.82 23.72 20.41
CA VAL A 100 25.47 23.61 18.99
C VAL A 100 24.24 24.45 18.66
N SER A 101 23.29 24.54 19.60
CA SER A 101 22.10 25.39 19.45
C SER A 101 22.47 26.87 19.42
N ASP A 102 23.35 27.32 20.31
CA ASP A 102 23.76 28.72 20.40
C ASP A 102 24.54 29.13 19.15
N ALA A 103 25.49 28.31 18.70
CA ALA A 103 26.22 28.55 17.46
C ALA A 103 25.31 28.65 16.23
N TYR A 104 24.25 27.84 16.18
CA TYR A 104 23.25 27.91 15.11
C TYR A 104 22.40 29.20 15.18
N LEU A 105 22.04 29.65 16.39
CA LEU A 105 21.30 30.90 16.57
C LEU A 105 22.15 32.10 16.15
N ASP A 106 23.44 32.10 16.45
CA ASP A 106 24.38 33.13 16.03
C ASP A 106 24.51 33.15 14.49
N GLU A 107 24.68 31.98 13.85
CA GLU A 107 24.72 31.86 12.38
C GLU A 107 23.42 32.39 11.73
N VAL A 108 22.25 32.04 12.27
CA VAL A 108 20.97 32.51 11.76
C VAL A 108 20.81 34.03 11.97
N ALA A 109 21.29 34.56 13.09
CA ALA A 109 21.24 36.00 13.37
C ALA A 109 22.14 36.79 12.40
N GLU A 110 23.35 36.30 12.12
CA GLU A 110 24.26 36.88 11.13
C GLU A 110 23.64 36.85 9.72
N ASN A 111 23.11 35.70 9.30
CA ASN A 111 22.45 35.56 8.00
C ASN A 111 21.23 36.49 7.84
N ARG A 112 20.49 36.74 8.93
CA ARG A 112 19.33 37.63 8.92
C ARG A 112 19.70 39.11 9.05
N ALA A 113 20.92 39.46 9.45
CA ALA A 113 21.37 40.85 9.56
C ALA A 113 21.38 41.59 8.21
N ASP A 114 21.46 40.84 7.11
CA ASP A 114 21.44 41.33 5.73
C ASP A 114 20.08 41.20 5.03
N TRP A 115 19.07 40.59 5.64
CA TRP A 115 17.76 40.29 5.01
C TRP A 115 16.83 41.51 4.79
N GLY A 116 17.35 42.71 4.80
CA GLY A 116 16.58 43.94 4.55
C GLY A 116 17.43 45.16 4.24
N ARG A 117 18.67 44.96 3.77
CA ARG A 117 19.54 46.03 3.26
C ARG A 117 19.59 45.94 1.73
N ASP A 118 18.47 46.25 1.09
CA ASP A 118 18.37 46.69 -0.30
C ASP A 118 17.08 47.53 -0.44
#